data_AF-A0A6C0J403-F1
#
_entry.id   AF-A0A6C0J403-F1
#
_cell.length_a   1.000
_cell.length_b   1.000
_cell.length_c   1.000
_cell.angle_alpha   90.00
_cell.angle_beta   90.00
_cell.angle_gamma   90.00
#
_symmetry.space_group_name_H-M   'P 1'
#
loop_
_entity.id
_entity.type
_entity.pdbx_description
1 polymer ?
#
loop_
_entity_poly.entity_id
_entity_poly.type
_entity_poly.pdbx_seq_one_letter_code
_entity_poly.pdbx_strand_id
1 'polypeptide(L)'
;MDEARHMVVEKPDGSVAIAFNQEVPPPEPPEPPPEIIRPRLRFRLLLEYHPVARALAYIFVLASGINLALYTRTIDIINFVLIVFTTGALHSNDSASITVIVFHGTCAGLMIVPFCVLRMWEQAIYQFSIAMMCITAFNTCNQIAEQLPNP
;
A
#
# COMPACT_ATOMS: atom_id res chain seq x y z
N MET A 1 49.66 -13.68 40.79
CA MET A 1 49.78 -12.25 40.42
C MET A 1 48.80 -12.03 39.29
N ASP A 2 48.04 -10.93 39.31
CA ASP A 2 46.99 -10.62 38.33
C ASP A 2 47.55 -10.57 36.91
N GLU A 3 47.20 -11.56 36.09
CA GLU A 3 47.54 -11.65 34.66
C GLU A 3 46.57 -10.83 33.78
N ALA A 4 45.79 -9.95 34.38
CA ALA A 4 44.78 -9.17 33.67
C ALA A 4 45.42 -8.02 32.88
N ARG A 5 45.04 -7.89 31.60
CA ARG A 5 45.47 -6.81 30.70
C ARG A 5 45.07 -5.41 31.19
N HIS A 6 44.04 -5.31 32.03
CA HIS A 6 43.60 -4.07 32.66
C HIS A 6 43.78 -4.20 34.16
N MET A 7 44.50 -3.25 34.76
CA MET A 7 44.77 -3.21 36.19
C MET A 7 44.29 -1.88 36.76
N VAL A 8 43.72 -1.92 37.96
CA VAL A 8 43.34 -0.72 38.69
C VAL A 8 44.53 -0.29 39.56
N VAL A 9 45.00 0.94 39.38
CA VAL A 9 46.15 1.50 40.10
C VAL A 9 45.67 2.68 40.95
N GLU A 10 45.85 2.55 42.26
CA GLU A 10 45.63 3.63 43.22
C GLU A 10 46.89 4.49 43.32
N LYS A 11 46.71 5.80 43.16
CA LYS A 11 47.79 6.78 43.28
C LYS A 11 47.89 7.26 44.74
N PRO A 12 49.06 7.76 45.15
CA PRO A 12 49.29 8.23 46.53
C PRO A 12 48.39 9.39 46.97
N ASP A 13 47.78 10.11 46.03
CA ASP A 13 46.79 11.16 46.27
C ASP A 13 45.36 10.62 46.50
N GLY A 14 45.19 9.29 46.53
CA GLY A 14 43.90 8.62 46.69
C GLY A 14 43.08 8.53 45.39
N SER A 15 43.63 8.97 44.26
CA SER A 15 42.95 8.83 42.96
C SER A 15 43.16 7.44 42.35
N VAL A 16 42.18 6.95 41.59
CA VAL A 16 42.22 5.62 40.97
C VAL A 16 42.28 5.76 39.45
N ALA A 17 43.23 5.08 38.82
CA ALA A 17 43.39 5.02 37.38
C ALA A 17 43.36 3.59 36.87
N ILE A 18 42.80 3.37 35.69
CA ILE A 18 42.88 2.08 35.00
C ILE A 18 44.13 2.10 34.14
N ALA A 19 45.11 1.27 34.50
CA ALA A 19 46.32 1.05 33.74
C ALA A 19 46.15 -0.15 32.80
N PHE A 20 46.89 -0.11 31.71
CA PHE A 20 46.90 -1.14 30.69
C PHE A 20 48.26 -1.86 30.72
N ASN A 21 48.26 -3.18 30.94
CA ASN A 21 49.47 -3.98 30.88
C ASN A 21 49.82 -4.27 29.42
N GLN A 22 50.90 -3.66 28.92
CA GLN A 22 51.37 -3.82 27.54
C GLN A 22 51.99 -5.20 27.25
N GLU A 23 52.38 -5.95 28.28
CA GLU A 23 52.93 -7.29 28.14
C GLU A 23 51.85 -8.34 27.85
N VAL A 24 50.58 -8.03 28.13
CA VAL A 24 49.44 -8.90 27.82
C VAL A 24 48.85 -8.52 26.45
N PRO A 25 49.01 -9.38 25.41
CA PRO A 25 48.49 -9.07 24.08
C PRO A 25 46.97 -8.90 24.09
N PRO A 26 46.41 -8.10 23.18
CA PRO A 26 44.98 -8.04 22.98
C PRO A 26 44.40 -9.43 22.70
N PRO A 27 43.20 -9.75 23.26
CA PRO A 27 42.47 -10.91 22.79
C PRO A 27 42.23 -10.76 21.29
N GLU A 28 42.42 -11.83 20.53
CA GLU A 28 42.16 -11.85 19.11
C GLU A 28 40.69 -11.46 18.87
N PRO A 29 40.41 -10.57 17.90
CA PRO A 29 39.04 -10.29 17.51
C PRO A 29 38.35 -11.61 17.13
N PRO A 30 37.14 -11.89 17.65
CA PRO A 30 36.40 -13.06 17.21
C PRO A 30 36.22 -12.98 15.69
N GLU A 31 36.43 -14.11 15.01
CA GLU A 31 36.19 -14.19 13.57
C GLU A 31 34.76 -13.71 13.28
N PRO A 32 34.56 -12.81 12.28
CA PRO A 32 33.24 -12.40 11.90
C PRO A 32 32.45 -13.66 11.48
N PRO A 33 31.22 -13.85 12.00
CA PRO A 33 30.44 -15.02 11.65
C PRO A 33 30.25 -15.09 10.13
N PRO A 34 30.25 -16.30 9.53
CA PRO A 34 30.10 -16.45 8.10
C PRO A 34 28.83 -15.74 7.62
N GLU A 35 28.96 -14.91 6.59
CA GLU A 35 27.84 -14.17 6.01
C GLU A 35 26.92 -15.16 5.30
N ILE A 36 25.89 -15.63 6.01
CA ILE A 36 24.85 -16.48 5.43
C ILE A 36 24.00 -15.60 4.51
N ILE A 37 24.30 -15.59 3.21
CA ILE A 37 23.44 -14.99 2.19
C ILE A 37 22.15 -15.82 2.12
N ARG A 38 21.16 -15.49 2.95
CA ARG A 38 19.82 -16.05 2.81
C ARG A 38 19.18 -15.42 1.58
N PRO A 39 18.72 -16.21 0.58
CA PRO A 39 17.93 -15.66 -0.51
C PRO A 39 16.70 -14.98 0.10
N ARG A 40 16.62 -13.66 -0.07
CA ARG A 40 15.48 -12.88 0.41
C ARG A 40 14.30 -13.20 -0.50
N LEU A 41 13.39 -14.03 -0.01
CA LEU A 41 12.09 -14.27 -0.64
C LEU A 41 11.44 -12.93 -0.96
N ARG A 42 11.24 -12.66 -2.26
CA ARG A 42 10.52 -11.47 -2.73
C ARG A 42 9.12 -11.91 -3.10
N PHE A 43 8.12 -11.21 -2.60
CA PHE A 43 6.72 -11.45 -2.94
C PHE A 43 6.16 -10.22 -3.66
N ARG A 44 5.37 -10.45 -4.69
CA ARG A 44 4.53 -9.45 -5.33
C ARG A 44 3.09 -9.68 -4.90
N LEU A 45 2.42 -8.63 -4.44
CA LEU A 45 1.01 -8.68 -4.10
C LEU A 45 0.19 -8.36 -5.35
N LEU A 46 -0.74 -9.26 -5.68
CA LEU A 46 -1.69 -9.12 -6.77
C LEU A 46 -3.11 -9.03 -6.21
N LEU A 47 -3.99 -8.34 -6.93
CA LEU A 47 -5.40 -8.22 -6.57
C LEU A 47 -6.27 -8.87 -7.63
N GLU A 48 -7.20 -9.70 -7.20
CA GLU A 48 -8.23 -10.27 -8.07
C GLU A 48 -9.60 -9.77 -7.64
N TYR A 49 -10.27 -9.05 -8.54
CA TYR A 49 -11.59 -8.49 -8.28
C TYR A 49 -12.72 -9.44 -8.67
N HIS A 50 -13.78 -9.42 -7.87
CA HIS A 50 -14.95 -10.27 -8.06
C HIS A 50 -15.64 -10.00 -9.42
N PRO A 51 -16.07 -11.05 -10.16
CA PRO A 51 -16.64 -10.90 -11.50
C PRO A 51 -17.92 -10.03 -11.53
N VAL A 52 -18.71 -10.04 -10.45
CA VAL A 52 -19.90 -9.17 -10.35
C VAL A 52 -19.52 -7.69 -10.36
N ALA A 53 -18.44 -7.29 -9.69
CA ALA A 53 -17.99 -5.90 -9.71
C ALA A 53 -17.52 -5.48 -11.11
N ARG A 54 -16.84 -6.39 -11.83
CA ARG A 54 -16.45 -6.18 -13.24
C ARG A 54 -17.67 -6.01 -14.15
N ALA A 55 -18.68 -6.87 -14.00
CA ALA A 55 -19.92 -6.79 -14.78
C ALA A 55 -20.68 -5.48 -14.53
N LEU A 56 -20.82 -5.09 -13.26
CA LEU A 56 -21.43 -3.81 -12.88
C LEU A 56 -20.68 -2.61 -13.48
N ALA A 57 -19.34 -2.64 -13.48
CA ALA A 57 -18.54 -1.57 -14.06
C ALA A 57 -18.86 -1.37 -15.55
N TYR A 58 -19.01 -2.43 -16.35
CA TYR A 58 -19.42 -2.31 -17.74
C TYR A 58 -20.81 -1.69 -17.91
N ILE A 59 -21.78 -2.03 -17.05
CA ILE A 59 -23.11 -1.41 -17.06
C ILE A 59 -22.98 0.10 -16.80
N PHE A 60 -22.16 0.50 -15.84
CA PHE A 60 -21.95 1.92 -15.53
C PHE A 60 -21.15 2.67 -16.58
N VAL A 61 -20.22 2.03 -17.29
CA VAL A 61 -19.54 2.60 -18.47
C VAL A 61 -20.58 2.93 -19.54
N LEU A 62 -21.47 2.00 -19.86
CA LEU A 62 -22.53 2.22 -20.85
C LEU A 62 -23.48 3.33 -20.41
N ALA A 63 -23.96 3.30 -19.17
CA ALA A 63 -24.84 4.33 -18.63
C ALA A 63 -24.18 5.72 -18.65
N SER A 64 -22.91 5.81 -18.24
CA SER A 64 -22.17 7.07 -18.26
C SER A 64 -21.86 7.55 -19.68
N GLY A 65 -21.60 6.63 -20.62
CA GLY A 65 -21.39 6.95 -22.02
C GLY A 65 -22.65 7.52 -22.69
N ILE A 66 -23.82 6.96 -22.37
CA ILE A 66 -25.11 7.49 -22.81
C ILE A 66 -25.32 8.90 -22.24
N ASN A 67 -25.09 9.11 -20.95
CA ASN A 67 -25.23 10.43 -20.33
C ASN A 67 -24.27 11.46 -20.92
N LEU A 68 -23.01 11.07 -21.16
CA LEU A 68 -22.02 11.91 -21.81
C LEU A 68 -22.46 12.31 -23.22
N ALA A 69 -22.96 11.36 -24.02
CA ALA A 69 -23.39 11.61 -25.38
C ALA A 69 -24.64 12.51 -25.46
N LEU A 70 -25.56 12.42 -24.48
CA LEU A 70 -26.81 13.17 -24.50
C LEU A 70 -26.71 14.56 -23.87
N TYR A 71 -26.01 14.69 -22.74
CA TYR A 71 -26.04 15.91 -21.93
C TYR A 71 -24.72 16.67 -21.94
N THR A 72 -23.59 15.98 -22.12
CA THR A 72 -22.24 16.56 -22.20
C THR A 72 -21.89 17.53 -21.06
N ARG A 73 -22.48 17.38 -19.87
CA ARG A 73 -22.18 18.26 -18.73
C ARG A 73 -20.80 17.88 -18.17
N THR A 74 -20.15 18.83 -17.50
CA THR A 74 -18.85 18.58 -16.84
C THR A 74 -18.89 17.34 -15.93
N ILE A 75 -19.99 17.12 -15.22
CA ILE A 75 -20.15 15.95 -14.36
C ILE A 75 -20.22 14.63 -15.15
N ASP A 76 -20.84 14.62 -16.34
CA ASP A 76 -20.94 13.43 -17.18
C ASP A 76 -19.56 13.05 -17.75
N ILE A 77 -18.74 14.05 -18.09
CA ILE A 77 -17.33 13.85 -18.51
C ILE A 77 -16.53 13.24 -17.36
N ILE A 78 -16.61 13.82 -16.17
CA ILE A 78 -15.88 13.33 -14.98
C ILE A 78 -16.31 11.89 -14.65
N ASN A 79 -17.61 11.63 -14.59
CA ASN A 79 -18.15 10.29 -14.32
C ASN A 79 -17.65 9.27 -15.34
N PHE A 80 -17.68 9.62 -16.64
CA PHE A 80 -17.24 8.72 -17.70
C PHE A 80 -15.75 8.38 -17.58
N VAL A 81 -14.91 9.39 -17.35
CA VAL A 81 -13.48 9.19 -17.17
C VAL A 81 -13.20 8.30 -15.95
N LEU A 82 -13.82 8.59 -14.81
CA LEU A 82 -13.59 7.82 -13.58
C LEU A 82 -14.07 6.37 -13.70
N ILE A 83 -15.21 6.11 -14.34
CA ILE A 83 -15.70 4.73 -14.51
C ILE A 83 -14.87 3.94 -15.52
N VAL A 84 -14.32 4.59 -16.57
CA VAL A 84 -13.37 3.94 -17.49
C VAL A 84 -12.10 3.53 -16.75
N PHE A 85 -11.50 4.43 -15.96
CA PHE A 85 -10.32 4.09 -15.15
C PHE A 85 -10.61 3.00 -14.12
N THR A 86 -11.78 3.05 -13.47
CA THR A 86 -12.19 2.02 -12.51
C THR A 86 -12.38 0.67 -13.17
N THR A 87 -12.96 0.65 -14.37
CA THR A 87 -13.13 -0.59 -15.15
C THR A 87 -11.77 -1.17 -15.53
N GLY A 88 -10.81 -0.34 -15.96
CA GLY A 88 -9.43 -0.75 -16.20
C GLY A 88 -8.76 -1.30 -14.94
N ALA A 89 -8.92 -0.61 -13.80
CA ALA A 89 -8.40 -1.05 -12.51
C ALA A 89 -8.95 -2.41 -12.08
N LEU A 90 -10.25 -2.65 -12.26
CA LEU A 90 -10.91 -3.92 -11.95
C LEU A 90 -10.41 -5.12 -12.78
N HIS A 91 -9.82 -4.86 -13.95
CA HIS A 91 -9.21 -5.88 -14.81
C HIS A 91 -7.69 -5.96 -14.67
N SER A 92 -7.09 -5.05 -13.88
CA SER A 92 -5.70 -5.15 -13.50
C SER A 92 -5.54 -6.14 -12.35
N ASN A 93 -4.43 -6.87 -12.35
CA ASN A 93 -3.99 -7.66 -11.21
C ASN A 93 -3.01 -6.88 -10.32
N ASP A 94 -2.69 -5.63 -10.65
CA ASP A 94 -1.77 -4.81 -9.87
C ASP A 94 -2.39 -4.38 -8.54
N SER A 95 -1.67 -4.59 -7.43
CA SER A 95 -2.04 -4.06 -6.12
C SER A 95 -2.35 -2.56 -6.10
N ALA A 96 -1.69 -1.76 -6.95
CA ALA A 96 -1.93 -0.32 -7.01
C ALA A 96 -3.33 0.04 -7.56
N SER A 97 -4.00 -0.89 -8.24
CA SER A 97 -5.35 -0.68 -8.79
C SER A 97 -6.40 -0.37 -7.71
N ILE A 98 -6.19 -0.83 -6.47
CA ILE A 98 -7.09 -0.56 -5.35
C ILE A 98 -7.23 0.93 -5.05
N THR A 99 -6.16 1.70 -5.29
CA THR A 99 -6.18 3.15 -5.08
C THR A 99 -7.20 3.84 -5.99
N VAL A 100 -7.34 3.37 -7.23
CA VAL A 100 -8.33 3.92 -8.19
C VAL A 100 -9.75 3.63 -7.70
N ILE A 101 -10.01 2.41 -7.22
CA ILE A 101 -11.33 2.00 -6.73
C ILE A 101 -11.73 2.80 -5.48
N VAL A 102 -10.81 2.94 -4.52
CA VAL A 102 -11.05 3.70 -3.29
C VAL A 102 -11.24 5.18 -3.59
N PHE A 103 -10.43 5.75 -4.49
CA PHE A 103 -10.56 7.14 -4.91
C PHE A 103 -11.91 7.40 -5.56
N HIS A 104 -12.30 6.60 -6.57
CA HIS A 104 -13.57 6.78 -7.26
C HIS A 104 -14.76 6.61 -6.31
N GLY A 105 -14.75 5.55 -5.48
CA GLY A 105 -15.79 5.32 -4.48
C GLY A 105 -15.94 6.47 -3.47
N THR A 106 -14.81 7.05 -3.05
CA THR A 106 -14.79 8.20 -2.14
C THR A 106 -15.35 9.46 -2.80
N CYS A 107 -14.88 9.79 -4.01
CA CYS A 107 -15.40 10.92 -4.78
C CYS A 107 -16.91 10.77 -5.02
N ALA A 108 -17.36 9.58 -5.43
CA ALA A 108 -18.77 9.32 -5.64
C ALA A 108 -19.57 9.49 -4.33
N GLY A 109 -19.11 8.89 -3.24
CA GLY A 109 -19.75 9.00 -1.92
C GLY A 109 -19.90 10.43 -1.43
N LEU A 110 -18.85 11.25 -1.58
CA LEU A 110 -18.86 12.67 -1.18
C LEU A 110 -19.84 13.52 -2.00
N MET A 111 -20.15 13.12 -3.24
CA MET A 111 -21.04 13.86 -4.13
C MET A 111 -22.53 13.55 -3.92
N ILE A 112 -22.87 12.50 -3.17
CA ILE A 112 -24.28 12.10 -2.92
C ILE A 112 -25.05 13.23 -2.23
N VAL A 113 -24.56 13.73 -1.09
CA VAL A 113 -25.27 14.76 -0.30
C VAL A 113 -25.41 16.07 -1.08
N PRO A 114 -24.36 16.63 -1.73
CA PRO A 114 -24.50 17.78 -2.61
C PRO A 114 -25.59 17.61 -3.67
N PHE A 115 -25.65 16.46 -4.36
CA PHE A 115 -26.67 16.24 -5.40
C PHE A 115 -28.07 16.10 -4.83
N CYS A 116 -28.24 15.48 -3.65
CA CYS A 116 -29.53 15.47 -2.96
C CYS A 116 -30.02 16.89 -2.61
N VAL A 117 -29.14 17.73 -2.05
CA VAL A 117 -29.48 19.12 -1.67
C VAL A 117 -29.87 19.96 -2.88
N LEU A 118 -29.17 19.78 -4.01
CA LEU A 118 -29.46 20.46 -5.27
C LEU A 118 -30.64 19.83 -6.05
N ARG A 119 -31.35 18.85 -5.47
CA ARG A 119 -32.46 18.11 -6.11
C ARG A 119 -32.08 17.39 -7.40
N MET A 120 -30.80 17.07 -7.57
CA MET A 120 -30.25 16.31 -8.70
C MET A 120 -30.31 14.80 -8.42
N TRP A 121 -31.51 14.28 -8.17
CA TRP A 121 -31.72 12.91 -7.70
C TRP A 121 -31.14 11.83 -8.61
N GLU A 122 -31.22 12.04 -9.93
CA GLU A 122 -30.60 11.14 -10.92
C GLU A 122 -29.09 10.99 -10.70
N GLN A 123 -28.39 12.11 -10.49
CA GLN A 123 -26.96 12.12 -10.21
C GLN A 123 -26.66 11.52 -8.84
N ALA A 124 -27.47 11.82 -7.82
CA ALA A 124 -27.30 11.25 -6.48
C ALA A 124 -27.41 9.71 -6.48
N ILE A 125 -28.41 9.17 -7.19
CA ILE A 125 -28.60 7.71 -7.33
C ILE A 125 -27.41 7.10 -8.08
N TYR A 126 -26.98 7.72 -9.19
CA TYR A 126 -25.82 7.26 -9.94
C TYR A 126 -24.57 7.19 -9.06
N GLN A 127 -24.26 8.28 -8.33
CA GLN A 127 -23.09 8.31 -7.43
C GLN A 127 -23.19 7.28 -6.30
N PHE A 128 -24.38 7.11 -5.71
CA PHE A 128 -24.61 6.08 -4.70
C PHE A 128 -24.34 4.67 -5.26
N SER A 129 -24.84 4.36 -6.46
CA SER A 129 -24.62 3.06 -7.10
C SER A 129 -23.14 2.80 -7.40
N ILE A 130 -22.40 3.82 -7.87
CA ILE A 130 -20.94 3.74 -8.06
C ILE A 130 -20.21 3.51 -6.74
N ALA A 131 -20.56 4.25 -5.69
CA ALA A 131 -19.96 4.09 -4.38
C ALA A 131 -20.17 2.66 -3.84
N MET A 132 -21.39 2.12 -3.97
CA MET A 132 -21.70 0.75 -3.58
C MET A 132 -20.90 -0.28 -4.38
N MET A 133 -20.79 -0.11 -5.70
CA MET A 133 -19.96 -1.00 -6.53
C MET A 133 -18.49 -0.97 -6.09
N CYS A 134 -17.93 0.21 -5.80
CA CYS A 134 -16.55 0.33 -5.34
C CYS A 134 -16.34 -0.30 -3.96
N ILE A 135 -17.30 -0.14 -3.05
CA ILE A 135 -17.30 -0.81 -1.73
C ILE A 135 -17.36 -2.33 -1.90
N THR A 136 -18.22 -2.84 -2.78
CA THR A 136 -18.29 -4.27 -3.09
C THR A 136 -16.96 -4.76 -3.65
N ALA A 137 -16.38 -4.05 -4.64
CA ALA A 137 -15.10 -4.42 -5.24
C ALA A 137 -13.97 -4.47 -4.20
N PHE A 138 -13.91 -3.48 -3.30
CA PHE A 138 -12.93 -3.43 -2.22
C PHE A 138 -13.09 -4.61 -1.24
N ASN A 139 -14.30 -4.85 -0.76
CA ASN A 139 -14.55 -5.88 0.26
C ASN A 139 -14.51 -7.32 -0.27
N THR A 140 -14.64 -7.51 -1.59
CA THR A 140 -14.66 -8.84 -2.22
C THR A 140 -13.40 -9.14 -3.03
N CYS A 141 -12.39 -8.25 -3.01
CA CYS A 141 -11.13 -8.52 -3.69
C CYS A 141 -10.31 -9.58 -2.95
N ASN A 142 -9.71 -10.49 -3.71
CA ASN A 142 -8.75 -11.46 -3.19
C ASN A 142 -7.34 -10.90 -3.32
N GLN A 143 -6.53 -11.06 -2.27
CA GLN A 143 -5.11 -10.75 -2.29
C GLN A 143 -4.33 -12.03 -2.55
N ILE A 144 -3.47 -12.00 -3.57
CA ILE A 144 -2.64 -13.14 -3.95
C ILE A 144 -1.17 -12.73 -3.78
N ALA A 145 -0.41 -13.51 -3.02
CA ALA A 145 1.04 -13.33 -2.88
C ALA A 145 1.77 -14.22 -3.88
N GLU A 146 2.33 -13.62 -4.92
CA GLU A 146 3.16 -14.31 -5.91
C GLU A 146 4.63 -14.26 -5.48
N GLN A 147 5.28 -15.41 -5.33
CA GLN A 147 6.71 -15.47 -5.06
C GLN A 147 7.50 -15.17 -6.32
N LEU A 148 8.34 -14.15 -6.28
CA LEU A 148 9.23 -13.80 -7.39
C LEU A 148 10.44 -14.75 -7.39
N PRO A 149 10.95 -15.12 -8.58
CA PRO A 149 12.19 -15.88 -8.68
C PRO A 149 13.36 -15.11 -8.05
N ASN A 150 14.29 -15.85 -7.45
CA ASN A 150 15.54 -15.26 -6.97
C ASN A 150 16.34 -14.76 -8.18
N PRO A 151 16.97 -13.56 -8.07
CA PRO A 151 17.82 -13.01 -9.12
C PRO A 151 19.06 -13.88 -9.39
#